data_AF-A0A534I0I8-F1
#
_entry.id   AF-A0A534I0I8-F1
#
_cell.length_a   1.000
_cell.length_b   1.000
_cell.length_c   1.000
_cell.angle_alpha   90.00
_cell.angle_beta   90.00
_cell.angle_gamma   90.00
#
_symmetry.space_group_name_H-M   'P 1'
#
loop_
_entity.id
_entity.type
_entity.pdbx_description
1 polymer ?
#
loop_
_entity_poly.entity_id
_entity_poly.type
_entity_poly.pdbx_seq_one_letter_code
_entity_poly.pdbx_strand_id
1 'polypeptide(L)'
;MMFLAAAYAHAAGAANDYGSLLRLAQDWRAFEQPVMSHCTPDYGVAAMAAKGATLPTYRARLHELDTRGWPAAQIVDYRLIEAEMNGLDFDLTVRQPWARDPSFYATVFGERSDVPQHEGVTA
;
A
#
# COMPACT_ATOMS: atom_id res chain seq x y z
N MET A 1 -13.25 -34.29 -16.91
CA MET A 1 -12.37 -33.55 -15.98
C MET A 1 -13.23 -32.50 -15.29
N MET A 2 -13.75 -32.82 -14.11
CA MET A 2 -14.68 -31.96 -13.37
C MET A 2 -13.85 -31.14 -12.37
N PHE A 3 -13.72 -29.84 -12.61
CA PHE A 3 -13.14 -28.92 -11.63
C PHE A 3 -14.17 -28.74 -10.51
N LEU A 4 -13.89 -29.31 -9.34
CA LEU A 4 -14.59 -28.92 -8.11
C LEU A 4 -14.18 -27.48 -7.79
N ALA A 5 -15.07 -26.53 -8.03
CA ALA A 5 -15.02 -25.23 -7.37
C ALA A 5 -15.34 -25.48 -5.89
N ALA A 6 -14.31 -25.54 -5.06
CA ALA A 6 -14.48 -25.50 -3.62
C ALA A 6 -14.99 -24.09 -3.26
N ALA A 7 -16.28 -24.00 -2.92
CA ALA A 7 -16.82 -22.81 -2.27
C ALA A 7 -16.15 -22.71 -0.90
N TYR A 8 -15.23 -21.75 -0.75
CA TYR A 8 -14.67 -21.40 0.54
C TYR A 8 -15.81 -20.78 1.35
N ALA A 9 -16.39 -21.56 2.26
CA ALA A 9 -17.30 -21.03 3.27
C ALA A 9 -16.52 -19.95 4.05
N HIS A 10 -16.93 -18.68 3.89
CA HIS A 10 -16.38 -17.58 4.66
C HIS A 10 -16.95 -17.69 6.07
N ALA A 11 -16.22 -18.40 6.94
CA ALA A 11 -16.51 -18.38 8.36
C ALA A 11 -16.38 -16.93 8.84
N ALA A 12 -17.50 -16.35 9.28
CA ALA A 12 -17.52 -15.05 9.93
C ALA A 12 -16.82 -15.17 11.30
N GLY A 13 -15.49 -15.19 11.28
CA GLY A 13 -14.63 -15.08 12.45
C GLY A 13 -14.84 -13.72 13.09
N ALA A 14 -14.90 -13.71 14.43
CA ALA A 14 -15.20 -12.60 15.33
C ALA A 14 -15.09 -11.20 14.68
N ALA A 15 -16.25 -10.55 14.49
CA ALA A 15 -16.42 -9.26 13.82
C ALA A 15 -15.57 -8.10 14.40
N ASN A 16 -14.90 -8.30 15.53
CA ASN A 16 -14.07 -7.28 16.17
C ASN A 16 -12.64 -7.19 15.59
N ASP A 17 -12.11 -8.23 14.95
CA ASP A 17 -10.71 -8.26 14.53
C ASP A 17 -10.51 -8.00 13.02
N TYR A 18 -11.28 -8.68 12.16
CA TYR A 18 -11.17 -8.43 10.71
C TYR A 18 -11.63 -7.01 10.31
N GLY A 19 -12.67 -6.47 10.94
CA GLY A 19 -13.07 -5.08 10.75
C GLY A 19 -11.99 -4.06 11.19
N SER A 20 -11.11 -4.45 12.11
CA SER A 20 -9.95 -3.65 12.52
C SER A 20 -8.85 -3.67 11.46
N LEU A 21 -8.62 -4.82 10.81
CA LEU A 21 -7.75 -4.89 9.63
C LEU A 21 -8.26 -4.01 8.50
N LEU A 22 -9.55 -4.04 8.18
CA LEU A 22 -10.11 -3.23 7.10
C LEU A 22 -9.94 -1.73 7.34
N ARG A 23 -10.15 -1.27 8.58
CA ARG A 23 -9.88 0.13 8.97
C ARG A 23 -8.39 0.45 8.87
N LEU A 24 -7.52 -0.43 9.35
CA LEU A 24 -6.07 -0.25 9.21
C LEU A 24 -5.65 -0.15 7.74
N ALA A 25 -6.22 -0.99 6.87
CA ALA A 25 -5.95 -0.96 5.44
C ALA A 25 -6.41 0.36 4.79
N GLN A 26 -7.57 0.90 5.17
CA GLN A 26 -8.04 2.20 4.71
C GLN A 26 -7.10 3.33 5.15
N ASP A 27 -6.73 3.36 6.44
CA ASP A 27 -5.77 4.34 6.96
C ASP A 27 -4.41 4.21 6.28
N TRP A 28 -3.97 2.97 6.02
CA TRP A 28 -2.73 2.67 5.32
C TRP A 28 -2.74 3.22 3.90
N ARG A 29 -3.82 3.04 3.13
CA ARG A 29 -3.94 3.62 1.78
C ARG A 29 -3.85 5.14 1.77
N ALA A 30 -4.44 5.80 2.77
CA ALA A 30 -4.33 7.24 2.91
C ALA A 30 -2.90 7.68 3.26
N PHE A 31 -2.22 6.92 4.13
CA PHE A 31 -0.85 7.20 4.56
C PHE A 31 0.22 6.92 3.50
N GLU A 32 0.05 5.85 2.71
CA GLU A 32 0.99 5.44 1.67
C GLU A 32 1.17 6.55 0.63
N GLN A 33 0.08 7.24 0.27
CA GLN A 33 0.10 8.35 -0.67
C GLN A 33 1.09 9.45 -0.22
N PRO A 34 1.85 10.04 -1.15
CA PRO A 34 2.73 11.16 -0.83
C PRO A 34 1.90 12.36 -0.36
N VAL A 35 2.47 13.18 0.52
CA VAL A 35 1.86 14.47 0.87
C VAL A 35 1.88 15.34 -0.39
N MET A 36 0.77 16.02 -0.67
CA MET A 36 0.69 16.95 -1.80
C MET A 36 1.12 18.35 -1.35
N SER A 37 2.07 18.95 -2.06
CA SER A 37 2.52 20.33 -1.89
C SER A 37 2.45 21.04 -3.24
N HIS A 38 1.70 22.13 -3.33
CA HIS A 38 1.50 22.89 -4.58
C HIS A 38 1.10 21.97 -5.76
N CYS A 39 0.12 21.09 -5.54
CA CYS A 39 -0.37 20.10 -6.50
C CYS A 39 0.69 19.09 -6.99
N THR A 40 1.81 18.96 -6.29
CA THR A 40 2.88 18.01 -6.61
C THR A 40 3.16 17.09 -5.41
N PRO A 41 3.38 15.79 -5.62
CA PRO A 41 3.87 14.90 -4.57
C PRO A 41 5.18 15.38 -3.93
N ASP A 42 5.19 15.54 -2.62
CA ASP A 42 6.38 15.90 -1.85
C ASP A 42 7.16 14.64 -1.46
N TYR A 43 8.24 14.40 -2.20
CA TYR A 43 9.24 13.37 -1.93
C TYR A 43 10.52 13.95 -1.29
N GLY A 44 10.45 15.17 -0.76
CA GLY A 44 11.58 15.83 -0.11
C GLY A 44 12.07 15.07 1.12
N VAL A 45 13.32 15.35 1.52
CA VAL A 45 14.00 14.67 2.65
C VAL A 45 13.15 14.71 3.92
N ALA A 46 12.55 15.86 4.25
CA ALA A 46 11.71 16.01 5.44
C ALA A 46 10.43 15.16 5.36
N ALA A 47 9.76 15.15 4.21
CA ALA A 47 8.54 14.37 4.00
C ALA A 47 8.82 12.85 4.08
N MET A 48 9.90 12.39 3.48
CA MET A 48 10.28 10.97 3.52
C MET A 48 10.76 10.55 4.93
N ALA A 49 11.48 11.42 5.64
CA ALA A 49 11.82 11.18 7.04
C ALA A 49 10.58 11.07 7.93
N ALA A 50 9.58 11.94 7.72
CA ALA A 50 8.31 11.88 8.44
C ALA A 50 7.53 10.59 8.14
N LYS A 51 7.53 10.11 6.88
CA LYS A 51 6.98 8.79 6.54
C LYS A 51 7.70 7.67 7.28
N GLY A 52 9.02 7.66 7.27
CA GLY A 52 9.82 6.67 8.00
C GLY A 52 9.57 6.67 9.50
N ALA A 53 9.42 7.85 10.12
CA ALA A 53 9.09 7.96 11.54
C ALA A 53 7.68 7.46 11.89
N THR A 54 6.74 7.51 10.94
CA THR A 54 5.34 7.13 11.15
C THR A 54 5.09 5.63 10.89
N LEU A 55 5.84 5.02 9.97
CA LEU A 55 5.68 3.62 9.58
C LEU A 55 5.67 2.61 10.75
N PRO A 56 6.53 2.73 11.79
CA PRO A 56 6.49 1.83 12.95
C PRO A 56 5.13 1.79 13.66
N THR A 57 4.39 2.90 13.70
CA THR A 57 3.05 2.96 14.31
C THR A 57 2.05 2.08 13.55
N TYR A 58 2.11 2.06 12.22
CA TYR A 58 1.25 1.20 11.41
C TYR A 58 1.57 -0.29 11.58
N ARG A 59 2.86 -0.64 11.64
CA ARG A 59 3.29 -2.02 11.93
C ARG A 59 2.84 -2.47 13.31
N ALA A 60 2.96 -1.62 14.33
CA ALA A 60 2.47 -1.93 15.67
C ALA A 60 0.97 -2.23 15.67
N ARG A 61 0.16 -1.36 15.05
CA ARG A 61 -1.29 -1.56 14.89
C ARG A 61 -1.63 -2.87 14.15
N LEU A 62 -0.84 -3.26 13.16
CA LEU A 62 -1.02 -4.53 12.44
C LEU A 62 -0.70 -5.73 13.34
N HIS A 63 0.38 -5.67 14.11
CA HIS A 63 0.81 -6.77 14.99
C HIS A 63 -0.05 -6.91 16.26
N GLU A 64 -0.86 -5.90 16.61
CA GLU A 64 -1.85 -5.97 17.68
C GLU A 64 -3.10 -6.81 17.32
N LEU A 65 -3.34 -7.08 16.04
CA LEU A 65 -4.51 -7.86 15.58
C LEU A 65 -4.37 -9.34 15.96
N ASP A 66 -5.45 -9.91 16.50
CA ASP A 66 -5.48 -11.30 16.95
C ASP A 66 -6.00 -12.26 15.87
N THR A 67 -5.09 -12.63 14.97
CA THR A 67 -5.39 -13.47 13.79
C THR A 67 -5.81 -14.92 14.10
N ARG A 68 -5.94 -15.31 15.37
CA ARG A 68 -6.32 -16.68 15.75
C ARG A 68 -7.71 -17.04 15.24
N GLY A 69 -7.79 -18.14 14.49
CA GLY A 69 -9.05 -18.66 13.96
C GLY A 69 -9.56 -17.93 12.71
N TRP A 70 -8.79 -17.00 12.15
CA TRP A 70 -9.13 -16.40 10.87
C TRP A 70 -9.12 -17.44 9.74
N PRO A 71 -10.06 -17.36 8.78
CA PRO A 71 -10.00 -18.15 7.56
C PRO A 71 -8.79 -17.73 6.71
N ALA A 72 -8.33 -18.64 5.85
CA ALA A 72 -7.14 -18.44 5.02
C ALA A 72 -7.17 -17.13 4.21
N ALA A 73 -8.33 -16.73 3.68
CA ALA A 73 -8.48 -15.48 2.93
C ALA A 73 -8.13 -14.25 3.76
N GLN A 74 -8.59 -14.17 5.01
CA GLN A 74 -8.30 -13.04 5.89
C GLN A 74 -6.81 -13.01 6.30
N ILE A 75 -6.20 -14.18 6.47
CA ILE A 75 -4.74 -14.27 6.70
C ILE A 75 -3.96 -13.76 5.49
N VAL A 76 -4.43 -14.03 4.26
CA VAL A 76 -3.82 -13.48 3.05
C VAL A 76 -3.93 -11.96 3.04
N ASP A 77 -5.08 -11.40 3.38
CA ASP A 77 -5.27 -9.94 3.46
C ASP A 77 -4.34 -9.30 4.50
N TYR A 78 -4.19 -9.92 5.67
CA TYR A 78 -3.22 -9.49 6.69
C TYR A 78 -1.80 -9.43 6.13
N ARG A 79 -1.35 -10.51 5.48
CA ARG A 79 0.01 -10.63 4.93
C ARG A 79 0.24 -9.69 3.77
N LEU A 80 -0.79 -9.38 2.98
CA LEU A 80 -0.70 -8.38 1.93
C LEU A 80 -0.36 -7.01 2.51
N ILE A 81 -1.09 -6.56 3.54
CA ILE A 81 -0.83 -5.29 4.22
C ILE A 81 0.57 -5.29 4.86
N GLU A 82 0.98 -6.39 5.49
CA GLU A 82 2.33 -6.53 6.03
C GLU A 82 3.42 -6.40 4.95
N ALA A 83 3.21 -7.03 3.78
CA ALA A 83 4.14 -6.96 2.65
C ALA A 83 4.27 -5.54 2.10
N GLU A 84 3.19 -4.78 2.04
CA GLU A 84 3.22 -3.37 1.63
C GLU A 84 4.03 -2.51 2.61
N MET A 85 3.85 -2.69 3.92
CA MET A 85 4.64 -2.01 4.95
C MET A 85 6.13 -2.37 4.86
N ASN A 86 6.44 -3.62 4.49
CA ASN A 86 7.81 -4.06 4.21
C ASN A 86 8.37 -3.41 2.95
N GLY A 87 7.57 -3.29 1.89
CA GLY A 87 7.95 -2.60 0.66
C GLY A 87 8.30 -1.14 0.89
N LEU A 88 7.46 -0.41 1.63
CA LEU A 88 7.72 1.00 1.94
C LEU A 88 8.99 1.18 2.79
N ASP A 89 9.20 0.32 3.79
CA ASP A 89 10.43 0.35 4.60
C ASP A 89 11.69 0.14 3.73
N PHE A 90 11.63 -0.83 2.82
CA PHE A 90 12.72 -1.09 1.88
C PHE A 90 12.96 0.10 0.93
N ASP A 91 11.91 0.74 0.47
CA ASP A 91 12.03 1.95 -0.35
C ASP A 91 12.62 3.12 0.45
N LEU A 92 12.25 3.31 1.72
CA LEU A 92 12.79 4.36 2.60
C LEU A 92 14.26 4.15 2.99
N THR A 93 14.65 2.91 3.24
CA THR A 93 15.95 2.59 3.82
C THR A 93 16.98 2.11 2.81
N VAL A 94 16.55 1.42 1.75
CA VAL A 94 17.43 0.75 0.79
C VAL A 94 17.34 1.36 -0.59
N ARG A 95 16.20 1.27 -1.28
CA ARG A 95 16.10 1.69 -2.70
C ARG A 95 16.18 3.20 -2.86
N GLN A 96 15.41 3.94 -2.06
CA GLN A 96 15.29 5.40 -2.12
C GLN A 96 15.09 5.91 -3.55
N PRO A 97 14.10 5.39 -4.31
CA PRO A 97 13.98 5.65 -5.73
C PRO A 97 13.85 7.15 -6.06
N TRP A 98 13.12 7.92 -5.24
CA TRP A 98 13.04 9.38 -5.38
C TRP A 98 14.39 10.11 -5.28
N ALA A 99 15.38 9.55 -4.59
CA ALA A 99 16.69 10.18 -4.40
C ALA A 99 17.77 9.62 -5.34
N ARG A 100 17.64 8.37 -5.77
CA ARG A 100 18.71 7.63 -6.47
C ARG A 100 18.39 7.30 -7.92
N ASP A 101 17.11 7.40 -8.32
CA ASP A 101 16.64 7.06 -9.65
C ASP A 101 15.96 8.27 -10.29
N PRO A 102 16.66 9.00 -11.20
CA PRO A 102 16.07 10.12 -11.91
C PRO A 102 14.82 9.75 -12.71
N SER A 103 14.67 8.50 -13.14
CA SER A 103 13.48 8.05 -13.88
C SER A 103 12.21 8.01 -13.03
N PHE A 104 12.34 8.06 -11.70
CA PHE A 104 11.22 8.15 -10.76
C PHE A 104 10.30 9.34 -11.03
N TYR A 105 10.84 10.45 -11.55
CA TYR A 105 10.08 11.67 -11.89
C TYR A 105 9.68 11.75 -13.37
N ALA A 106 10.03 10.75 -14.17
CA ALA A 106 9.82 10.80 -15.60
C ALA A 106 8.53 10.05 -15.98
N THR A 107 7.59 10.77 -16.61
CA THR A 107 6.44 10.15 -17.28
C THR A 107 6.80 9.97 -18.75
N VAL A 108 7.42 8.84 -19.10
CA VAL A 108 7.83 8.53 -20.48
C VAL A 108 6.97 7.41 -21.03
N PHE A 109 6.24 7.71 -22.11
CA PHE A 109 5.51 6.71 -22.90
C PHE A 109 6.31 6.38 -24.15
N GLY A 110 6.58 5.09 -24.39
CA GLY A 110 7.34 4.62 -25.55
C GLY A 110 6.53 4.62 -26.85
N GLU A 111 5.20 4.63 -26.74
CA GLU A 111 4.27 4.74 -27.86
C GLU A 111 3.82 6.19 -28.12
N ARG A 112 3.46 6.48 -29.38
CA ARG A 112 2.59 7.63 -29.66
C ARG A 112 1.20 7.26 -29.19
N SER A 113 0.81 7.84 -28.07
CA SER A 113 -0.53 7.73 -27.55
C SER A 113 -1.46 8.74 -28.21
N ASP A 114 -2.63 8.31 -28.63
CA ASP A 114 -3.75 9.17 -29.02
C ASP A 114 -4.71 9.47 -27.85
N VAL A 115 -4.46 8.89 -26.66
CA VAL A 115 -5.25 9.19 -25.47
C VAL A 115 -4.74 10.46 -24.77
N PRO A 116 -5.62 11.45 -24.50
CA PRO A 116 -5.24 12.74 -23.91
C PRO A 116 -4.49 12.64 -22.58
N GLN A 117 -4.74 11.59 -21.80
CA GLN A 117 -4.12 11.35 -20.47
C GLN A 117 -2.60 11.14 -20.53
N HIS A 118 -2.04 10.81 -21.70
CA HIS A 118 -0.60 10.65 -21.89
C HIS A 118 0.12 11.94 -22.33
N GLU A 119 -0.62 13.01 -22.67
CA GLU A 119 -0.05 14.28 -23.15
C GLU A 119 0.08 15.37 -22.05
N GLY A 120 -0.36 15.08 -20.82
CA GLY A 120 -0.30 15.98 -19.67
C GLY A 120 -1.60 16.04 -18.88
N VAL A 121 -1.63 16.80 -17.78
CA VAL A 121 -2.85 17.00 -16.99
C VAL A 121 -3.88 17.77 -17.82
N THR A 122 -4.92 17.08 -18.30
CA THR A 122 -6.14 17.76 -18.73
C THR A 122 -6.84 18.27 -17.48
N ALA A 123 -6.92 19.60 -17.34
CA ALA A 123 -7.68 20.29 -16.30
C ALA A 123 -9.17 19.92 -16.32
#